data_AF-A0A2N0NEL9-F1
#
_entry.id   AF-A0A2N0NEL9-F1
#
_cell.length_a   1.000
_cell.length_b   1.000
_cell.length_c   1.000
_cell.angle_alpha   90.00
_cell.angle_beta   90.00
_cell.angle_gamma   90.00
#
_symmetry.space_group_name_H-M   'P 1'
#
loop_
_entity.id
_entity.type
_entity.pdbx_description
1 polymer ?
#
loop_
_entity_poly.entity_id
_entity_poly.type
_entity_poly.pdbx_seq_one_letter_code
_entity_poly.pdbx_strand_id
1 'polypeptide(L)'
;MSTTPIKYHSTSELPNAKYQISKGLQHFFSLQRVIPRHIQHKYFNMIRQKLLDRITFIKSRENLIINKNTTTKTFFNFLYKKYRFHFGIFIPCDHMIETKGLPILPRPCEIPSPIVMSNNRYGCGLHFFKKYPAPIAFVRNEHGDFTFKN
;
A
#
# COMPACT_ATOMS: atom_id res chain seq x y z
N MET A 1 -15.75 5.58 -20.43
CA MET A 1 -14.52 4.76 -20.30
C MET A 1 -14.91 3.31 -20.49
N SER A 2 -14.14 2.52 -21.25
CA SER A 2 -14.43 1.09 -21.38
C SER A 2 -14.33 0.44 -19.99
N THR A 3 -15.39 -0.25 -19.57
CA THR A 3 -15.47 -0.97 -18.28
C THR A 3 -14.84 -2.35 -18.34
N THR A 4 -14.34 -2.75 -19.51
CA THR A 4 -13.65 -4.03 -19.72
C THR A 4 -12.31 -4.06 -18.99
N PRO A 5 -12.04 -5.04 -18.11
CA PRO A 5 -10.74 -5.20 -17.47
C PRO A 5 -9.63 -5.37 -18.52
N ILE A 6 -8.53 -4.63 -18.37
CA ILE A 6 -7.36 -4.78 -19.23
C ILE A 6 -6.67 -6.09 -18.87
N LYS A 7 -6.47 -6.96 -19.87
CA LYS A 7 -5.80 -8.25 -19.72
C LYS A 7 -4.36 -8.15 -20.24
N TYR A 8 -3.43 -8.75 -19.50
CA TYR A 8 -2.03 -8.87 -19.91
C TYR A 8 -1.66 -10.35 -19.99
N HIS A 9 -1.01 -10.74 -21.09
CA HIS A 9 -0.50 -12.10 -21.26
C HIS A 9 0.93 -12.19 -20.71
N SER A 10 1.16 -13.17 -19.84
CA SER A 10 2.47 -13.58 -19.32
C SER A 10 2.85 -14.90 -19.96
N THR A 11 4.14 -15.10 -20.27
CA THR A 11 4.67 -16.40 -20.70
C THR A 11 4.88 -17.36 -19.52
N SER A 12 4.67 -16.88 -18.29
CA SER A 12 4.75 -17.67 -17.05
C SER A 12 3.37 -17.72 -16.38
N GLU A 13 3.01 -18.88 -15.83
CA GLU A 13 1.78 -19.11 -15.05
C GLU A 13 1.69 -18.17 -13.83
N LEU A 14 2.82 -17.96 -13.15
CA LEU A 14 2.94 -17.07 -11.99
C LEU A 14 3.89 -15.91 -12.31
N PRO A 15 3.37 -14.77 -12.83
CA PRO A 15 4.21 -13.64 -13.18
C PRO A 15 4.98 -13.12 -11.97
N ASN A 16 6.28 -12.89 -12.12
CA ASN A 16 7.10 -12.36 -11.03
C ASN A 16 6.70 -10.91 -10.66
N ALA A 17 7.04 -10.48 -9.44
CA ALA A 17 6.67 -9.16 -8.93
C ALA A 17 7.16 -7.99 -9.80
N LYS A 18 8.37 -8.11 -10.38
CA LYS A 18 8.93 -7.09 -11.29
C LYS A 18 8.05 -6.92 -12.53
N TYR A 19 7.56 -8.02 -13.10
CA TYR A 19 6.65 -7.99 -14.25
C TYR A 19 5.30 -7.38 -13.88
N GLN A 20 4.68 -7.84 -12.78
CA GLN A 20 3.40 -7.30 -12.31
C GLN A 20 3.46 -5.78 -12.09
N ILE A 21 4.51 -5.30 -11.38
CA ILE A 21 4.75 -3.87 -11.17
C ILE A 21 4.94 -3.14 -12.50
N SER A 22 5.73 -3.72 -13.43
CA SER A 22 5.98 -3.11 -14.73
C SER A 22 4.68 -2.92 -15.53
N LYS A 23 3.78 -3.90 -15.52
CA LYS A 23 2.47 -3.80 -16.18
C LYS A 23 1.56 -2.77 -15.51
N GLY A 24 1.50 -2.74 -14.18
CA GLY A 24 0.76 -1.71 -13.44
C GLY A 24 1.27 -0.30 -13.73
N LEU A 25 2.59 -0.11 -13.80
CA LEU A 25 3.19 1.17 -14.14
C LEU A 25 2.96 1.56 -15.61
N GLN A 26 3.06 0.60 -16.55
CA GLN A 26 2.75 0.85 -17.96
C GLN A 26 1.33 1.39 -18.11
N HIS A 27 0.37 0.78 -17.40
CA HIS A 27 -1.01 1.24 -17.38
C HIS A 27 -1.16 2.62 -16.73
N PHE A 28 -0.55 2.82 -15.56
CA PHE A 28 -0.59 4.11 -14.87
C PHE A 28 -0.10 5.25 -15.80
N PHE A 29 1.08 5.08 -16.41
CA PHE A 29 1.69 6.11 -17.26
C PHE A 29 0.97 6.33 -18.58
N SER A 30 0.32 5.30 -19.15
CA SER A 30 -0.47 5.48 -20.38
C SER A 30 -1.72 6.34 -20.15
N LEU A 31 -2.26 6.32 -18.93
CA LEU A 31 -3.38 7.18 -18.52
C LEU A 31 -2.94 8.59 -18.09
N GLN A 32 -1.65 8.82 -17.82
CA GLN A 32 -1.18 10.11 -17.30
C GLN A 32 -1.10 11.17 -18.41
N ARG A 33 -1.94 12.20 -18.30
CA ARG A 33 -1.84 13.43 -19.12
C ARG A 33 -0.86 14.46 -18.55
N VAL A 34 -0.45 14.29 -17.30
CA VAL A 34 0.32 15.30 -16.56
C VAL A 34 1.83 15.07 -16.59
N ILE A 35 2.30 13.85 -16.87
CA ILE A 35 3.72 13.51 -16.97
C ILE A 35 4.08 13.33 -18.45
N PRO A 36 4.90 14.21 -19.05
CA PRO A 36 5.32 14.11 -20.45
C PRO A 36 6.06 12.79 -20.74
N ARG A 37 5.82 12.19 -21.92
CA ARG A 37 6.37 10.87 -22.32
C ARG A 37 7.88 10.74 -22.13
N HIS A 38 8.66 11.78 -22.48
CA HIS A 38 10.11 11.75 -22.35
C HIS A 38 10.59 11.62 -20.88
N ILE A 39 9.78 12.07 -19.91
CA ILE A 39 10.09 11.97 -18.47
C ILE A 39 9.56 10.66 -17.88
N GLN A 40 8.54 10.06 -18.49
CA GLN A 40 7.95 8.81 -18.00
C GLN A 40 9.00 7.70 -17.87
N HIS A 41 9.94 7.58 -18.82
CA HIS A 41 10.97 6.55 -18.75
C HIS A 41 11.87 6.68 -17.51
N LYS A 42 12.27 7.90 -17.15
CA LYS A 42 13.05 8.20 -15.94
C LYS A 42 12.30 7.77 -14.68
N TYR A 43 11.03 8.15 -14.55
CA TYR A 43 10.24 7.83 -13.36
C TYR A 43 9.77 6.38 -13.32
N PHE A 44 9.57 5.74 -14.47
CA PHE A 44 9.16 4.35 -14.56
C PHE A 44 10.14 3.44 -13.81
N ASN A 45 11.43 3.54 -14.14
CA ASN A 45 12.45 2.71 -13.49
C ASN A 45 12.61 3.04 -12.01
N MET A 46 12.60 4.33 -11.66
CA MET A 46 12.69 4.77 -10.26
C MET A 46 11.52 4.24 -9.40
N ILE A 47 10.29 4.37 -9.88
CA ILE A 47 9.09 3.93 -9.15
C ILE A 47 9.06 2.40 -9.08
N ARG A 48 9.41 1.71 -10.17
CA ARG A 48 9.50 0.25 -10.20
C ARG A 48 10.47 -0.27 -9.14
N GLN A 49 11.66 0.32 -9.03
CA GLN A 49 12.65 -0.08 -8.04
C GLN A 49 12.15 0.18 -6.62
N LYS A 50 11.60 1.39 -6.36
CA LYS A 50 11.02 1.71 -5.04
C LYS A 50 9.90 0.76 -4.61
N LEU A 51 9.08 0.27 -5.55
CA LEU A 51 8.04 -0.73 -5.27
C LEU A 51 8.62 -2.11 -4.96
N LEU A 52 9.67 -2.53 -5.68
CA LEU A 52 10.37 -3.79 -5.39
C LEU A 52 11.04 -3.75 -4.02
N ASP A 53 11.75 -2.67 -3.71
CA ASP A 53 12.38 -2.49 -2.40
C ASP A 53 11.32 -2.50 -1.29
N ARG A 54 10.14 -1.90 -1.55
CA ARG A 54 9.02 -1.90 -0.62
C ARG A 54 8.52 -3.31 -0.32
N ILE A 55 8.39 -4.18 -1.32
CA ILE A 55 8.04 -5.60 -1.10
C ILE A 55 9.05 -6.26 -0.17
N THR A 56 10.34 -6.04 -0.40
CA THR A 56 11.41 -6.59 0.43
C THR A 56 11.35 -6.08 1.86
N PHE A 57 11.14 -4.77 2.06
CA PHE A 57 11.03 -4.17 3.39
C PHE A 57 9.81 -4.64 4.18
N ILE A 58 8.68 -4.84 3.50
CA ILE A 58 7.46 -5.38 4.10
C ILE A 58 7.71 -6.82 4.55
N LYS A 59 8.17 -7.70 3.65
CA LYS A 59 8.45 -9.10 3.98
C LYS A 59 9.47 -9.25 5.11
N SER A 60 10.54 -8.44 5.07
CA SER A 60 11.55 -8.42 6.13
C SER A 60 10.97 -8.01 7.48
N ARG A 61 10.05 -7.03 7.51
CA ARG A 61 9.40 -6.58 8.74
C ARG A 61 8.43 -7.62 9.29
N GLU A 62 7.61 -8.21 8.43
CA GLU A 62 6.60 -9.21 8.79
C GLU A 62 7.22 -10.46 9.41
N ASN A 63 8.33 -10.94 8.83
CA ASN A 63 9.06 -12.12 9.29
C ASN A 63 9.88 -11.90 10.57
N LEU A 64 9.93 -10.68 11.09
CA LEU A 64 10.64 -10.39 12.34
C LEU A 64 9.79 -10.86 13.53
N ILE A 65 10.28 -11.85 14.29
CA ILE A 65 9.59 -12.41 15.47
C ILE A 65 9.76 -11.51 16.72
N ILE A 66 10.52 -10.43 16.61
CA ILE A 66 10.79 -9.52 17.72
C ILE A 66 9.58 -8.60 17.93
N ASN A 67 9.07 -8.52 19.17
CA ASN A 67 7.96 -7.64 19.53
C ASN A 67 8.40 -6.16 19.67
N LYS A 68 8.87 -5.56 18.58
CA LYS A 68 9.23 -4.14 18.48
C LYS A 68 8.12 -3.36 17.78
N ASN A 69 7.87 -2.14 18.22
CA ASN A 69 6.85 -1.27 17.64
C ASN A 69 7.34 -0.45 16.43
N THR A 70 8.37 -0.94 15.72
CA THR A 70 8.85 -0.31 14.50
C THR A 70 7.90 -0.56 13.34
N THR A 71 7.40 0.51 12.74
CA THR A 71 6.48 0.45 11.59
C THR A 71 7.21 0.59 10.27
N THR A 72 6.83 -0.20 9.28
CA THR A 72 7.21 -0.02 7.87
C THR A 72 6.00 0.50 7.10
N LYS A 73 6.10 1.67 6.48
CA LYS A 73 5.03 2.19 5.59
C LYS A 73 4.90 1.30 4.35
N THR A 74 3.66 1.04 3.93
CA THR A 74 3.33 0.26 2.71
C THR A 74 3.28 1.12 1.46
N PHE A 75 3.11 2.43 1.62
CA PHE A 75 3.04 3.42 0.55
C PHE A 75 4.16 4.47 0.64
N PHE A 76 4.42 5.13 -0.49
CA PHE A 76 5.26 6.31 -0.60
C PHE A 76 4.63 7.34 -1.54
N ASN A 77 4.98 8.61 -1.31
CA ASN A 77 4.52 9.71 -2.14
C ASN A 77 5.47 9.90 -3.32
N PHE A 78 4.91 10.07 -4.50
CA PHE A 78 5.61 10.51 -5.70
C PHE A 78 5.04 11.86 -6.13
N LEU A 79 5.86 12.89 -6.04
CA LEU A 79 5.49 14.24 -6.45
C LEU A 79 6.06 14.52 -7.83
N TYR A 80 5.22 15.09 -8.70
CA TYR A 80 5.62 15.64 -9.98
C TYR A 80 4.96 17.00 -10.16
N LYS A 81 5.75 18.07 -10.07
CA LYS A 81 5.24 19.46 -10.02
C LYS A 81 4.18 19.57 -8.90
N LYS A 82 2.97 20.03 -9.22
CA LYS A 82 1.83 20.13 -8.29
C LYS A 82 1.06 18.82 -8.06
N TYR A 83 1.37 17.76 -8.80
CA TYR A 83 0.64 16.50 -8.73
C TYR A 83 1.30 15.55 -7.74
N ARG A 84 0.47 14.93 -6.90
CA ARG A 84 0.87 13.95 -5.89
C ARG A 84 0.23 12.61 -6.19
N PHE A 85 1.06 11.59 -6.31
CA PHE A 85 0.65 10.21 -6.51
C PHE A 85 1.09 9.36 -5.32
N HIS A 86 0.26 8.35 -5.02
CA HIS A 86 0.50 7.41 -3.94
C HIS A 86 0.80 6.04 -4.54
N PHE A 87 2.04 5.58 -4.40
CA PHE A 87 2.45 4.25 -4.83
C PHE A 87 2.72 3.39 -3.61
N GLY A 88 2.35 2.12 -3.67
CA GLY A 88 2.63 1.21 -2.59
C GLY A 88 2.20 -0.20 -2.89
N ILE A 89 2.43 -1.07 -1.91
CA ILE A 89 1.99 -2.45 -1.93
C ILE A 89 0.67 -2.51 -1.18
N PHE A 90 -0.37 -2.97 -1.86
CA PHE A 90 -1.67 -3.13 -1.25
C PHE A 90 -1.63 -4.31 -0.28
N ILE A 91 -1.87 -4.01 1.00
CA ILE A 91 -2.05 -5.01 2.05
C ILE A 91 -3.47 -4.83 2.59
N PRO A 92 -4.35 -5.83 2.49
CA PRO A 92 -5.71 -5.72 2.97
C PRO A 92 -5.73 -5.56 4.50
N CYS A 93 -6.72 -4.83 5.02
CA CYS A 93 -6.94 -4.79 6.45
C CYS A 93 -7.53 -6.12 6.92
N ASP A 94 -6.90 -6.76 7.90
CA ASP A 94 -7.35 -8.01 8.51
C ASP A 94 -8.42 -7.74 9.59
N HIS A 95 -9.50 -7.03 9.21
CA HIS A 95 -10.66 -6.76 10.06
C HIS A 95 -11.94 -7.05 9.29
N MET A 96 -12.84 -7.81 9.91
CA MET A 96 -14.17 -8.10 9.40
C MET A 96 -15.16 -7.11 10.03
N ILE A 97 -15.94 -6.44 9.19
CA ILE A 97 -16.99 -5.50 9.60
C ILE A 97 -18.26 -6.31 9.84
N GLU A 98 -18.69 -6.34 11.10
CA GLU A 98 -19.96 -6.93 11.52
C GLU A 98 -21.04 -5.84 11.61
N THR A 99 -22.22 -6.10 11.04
CA THR A 99 -23.38 -5.22 11.18
C THR A 99 -24.30 -5.78 12.27
N LYS A 100 -24.15 -5.26 13.49
CA LYS A 100 -25.00 -5.68 14.61
C LYS A 100 -26.47 -5.40 14.29
N GLY A 101 -27.31 -6.44 14.36
CA GLY A 101 -28.76 -6.32 14.21
C GLY A 101 -29.30 -6.42 12.77
N LEU A 102 -28.45 -6.68 11.77
CA LEU A 102 -28.88 -6.96 10.40
C LEU A 102 -28.38 -8.35 9.98
N PRO A 103 -29.14 -9.12 9.17
CA PRO A 103 -28.74 -10.44 8.69
C PRO A 103 -27.75 -10.33 7.52
N ILE A 104 -26.74 -9.47 7.65
CA ILE A 104 -25.72 -9.22 6.63
C ILE A 104 -24.46 -9.99 7.02
N LEU A 105 -23.92 -10.75 6.07
CA LEU A 105 -22.68 -11.50 6.26
C LEU A 105 -21.51 -10.53 6.58
N PRO A 106 -20.62 -10.87 7.53
CA PRO A 106 -19.43 -10.07 7.80
C PRO A 106 -18.63 -9.83 6.52
N ARG A 107 -18.25 -8.57 6.28
CA ARG A 107 -17.47 -8.18 5.10
C ARG A 107 -16.06 -7.74 5.48
N PRO A 108 -15.03 -8.06 4.69
CA PRO A 108 -13.69 -7.59 4.97
C PRO A 108 -13.60 -6.07 4.82
N CYS A 109 -12.77 -5.44 5.64
CA CYS A 109 -12.47 -4.03 5.49
C CYS A 109 -11.70 -3.80 4.16
N GLU A 110 -12.25 -2.92 3.32
CA GLU A 110 -11.68 -2.61 2.01
C GLU A 110 -10.51 -1.60 2.08
N ILE A 111 -10.29 -0.98 3.25
CA ILE A 111 -9.24 0.02 3.43
C ILE A 111 -7.89 -0.70 3.59
N PRO A 112 -6.84 -0.34 2.84
CA PRO A 112 -5.54 -0.96 2.97
C PRO A 112 -4.85 -0.61 4.30
N SER A 113 -3.93 -1.46 4.72
CA SER A 113 -3.02 -1.17 5.82
C SER A 113 -1.96 -0.16 5.37
N PRO A 114 -1.87 1.03 6.00
CA PRO A 114 -0.83 2.02 5.66
C PRO A 114 0.55 1.65 6.21
N ILE A 115 0.60 0.74 7.19
CA ILE A 115 1.80 0.29 7.89
C ILE A 115 1.77 -1.22 8.11
N VAL A 116 2.95 -1.82 8.25
CA VAL A 116 3.13 -3.16 8.80
C VAL A 116 4.12 -3.10 9.95
N MET A 117 3.90 -3.96 10.95
CA MET A 117 4.77 -4.15 12.10
C MET A 117 5.19 -5.61 12.19
N SER A 118 6.16 -5.90 13.05
CA SER A 118 6.60 -7.27 13.32
C SER A 118 5.46 -8.16 13.83
N ASN A 119 5.63 -9.48 13.72
CA ASN A 119 4.62 -10.49 14.06
C ASN A 119 3.34 -10.38 13.22
N ASN A 120 3.47 -10.10 11.92
CA ASN A 120 2.34 -9.95 10.99
C ASN A 120 1.26 -8.99 11.51
N ARG A 121 1.67 -7.91 12.18
CA ARG A 121 0.74 -6.91 12.71
C ARG A 121 0.48 -5.82 11.67
N TYR A 122 -0.74 -5.81 11.14
CA TYR A 122 -1.19 -4.83 10.15
C TYR A 122 -2.71 -4.63 10.26
N GLY A 123 -3.19 -3.54 9.69
CA GLY A 123 -4.57 -3.09 9.79
C GLY A 123 -4.69 -1.66 9.27
N CYS A 124 -5.85 -1.30 8.75
CA CYS A 124 -6.09 0.07 8.31
C CYS A 124 -6.02 1.04 9.50
N GLY A 125 -5.87 2.34 9.23
CA GLY A 125 -5.75 3.36 10.29
C GLY A 125 -6.89 3.39 11.31
N LEU A 126 -8.06 2.83 10.97
CA LEU A 126 -9.22 2.75 11.88
C LEU A 126 -9.25 1.48 12.73
N HIS A 127 -8.73 0.36 12.21
CA HIS A 127 -8.82 -0.95 12.86
C HIS A 127 -7.51 -1.38 13.51
N PHE A 128 -6.38 -0.81 13.09
CA PHE A 128 -5.06 -1.14 13.63
C PHE A 128 -5.03 -1.01 15.15
N PHE A 129 -5.48 0.12 15.69
CA PHE A 129 -5.46 0.39 17.14
C PHE A 129 -6.52 -0.36 17.94
N LYS A 130 -7.64 -0.72 17.30
CA LYS A 130 -8.65 -1.60 17.91
C LYS A 130 -8.08 -3.00 18.11
N LYS A 131 -7.29 -3.48 17.14
CA LYS A 131 -6.70 -4.82 17.15
C LYS A 131 -5.41 -4.89 17.98
N TYR A 132 -4.60 -3.84 17.94
CA TYR A 132 -3.33 -3.75 18.66
C TYR A 132 -3.35 -2.52 19.59
N PRO A 133 -4.08 -2.59 20.72
CA PRO A 133 -4.04 -1.54 21.74
C PRO A 133 -2.66 -1.55 22.42
N ALA A 134 -1.70 -0.90 21.79
CA ALA A 134 -0.41 -0.58 22.41
C ALA A 134 -0.52 0.78 23.14
N PRO A 135 0.32 1.06 24.14
CA PRO A 135 0.46 2.39 24.75
C PRO A 135 1.21 3.35 23.80
N ILE A 136 0.80 3.45 22.54
CA ILE A 136 1.41 4.30 21.52
C ILE A 136 0.37 5.31 21.08
N ALA A 137 0.44 6.50 21.65
CA ALA A 137 -0.36 7.64 21.22
C ALA A 137 0.17 8.13 19.87
N PHE A 138 -0.60 7.94 18.80
CA PHE A 138 -0.38 8.68 17.57
C PHE A 138 -1.07 10.03 17.68
N VAL A 139 -0.31 11.11 17.51
CA VAL A 139 -0.87 12.45 17.40
C VAL A 139 -0.94 12.77 15.91
N ARG A 140 -2.05 13.35 15.46
CA ARG A 140 -2.08 14.01 14.15
C ARG A 140 -1.25 15.29 14.29
N ASN A 141 -0.20 15.41 13.50
CA ASN A 141 0.45 16.70 13.35
C ASN A 141 -0.44 17.64 12.53
N GLU A 142 -0.05 18.90 12.49
CA GLU A 142 -0.74 20.00 11.80
C GLU A 142 -0.89 19.77 10.29
N HIS A 143 -0.12 18.82 9.74
CA HIS A 143 -0.12 18.43 8.33
C HIS A 143 -0.99 17.20 8.04
N GLY A 144 -1.67 16.65 9.06
CA GLY A 144 -2.50 15.45 8.92
C GLY A 144 -1.71 14.13 8.85
N ASP A 145 -0.40 14.17 9.08
CA ASP A 145 0.42 12.98 9.21
C ASP A 145 0.33 12.43 10.63
N PHE A 146 0.28 11.10 10.75
CA PHE A 146 0.35 10.42 12.05
C PHE A 146 1.80 10.38 12.53
N THR A 147 2.09 11.04 13.66
CA THR A 147 3.41 11.03 14.31
C THR A 147 3.34 10.33 15.65
N PHE A 148 4.48 9.76 16.08
CA PHE A 148 4.61 9.10 17.39
C PHE A 148 4.71 10.15 18.50
N LYS A 149 3.93 10.00 19.57
CA LYS A 149 4.21 10.64 20.86
C LYS A 149 5.05 9.65 21.68
N ASN A 150 6.26 10.05 22.05
CA ASN A 150 7.03 9.38 23.11
C ASN A 150 6.35 9.59 24.46
#